data_AF-A0A3D4CYF0-F1
#
_entry.id   AF-A0A3D4CYF0-F1
#
_cell.length_a   1.000
_cell.length_b   1.000
_cell.length_c   1.000
_cell.angle_alpha   90.00
_cell.angle_beta   90.00
_cell.angle_gamma   90.00
#
_symmetry.space_group_name_H-M   'P 1'
#
loop_
_entity.id
_entity.type
_entity.pdbx_description
1 polymer ?
#
loop_
_entity_poly.entity_id
_entity_poly.type
_entity_poly.pdbx_seq_one_letter_code
_entity_poly.pdbx_strand_id
1 'polypeptide(L)'
;GVILTGAYETARLFRSWKPSMRLFAETSGKNSVLISAAADPDQAIKDLVKSSFGHAGQKCSAASLAILEADLYDDRAFLRQLRDAAASLRVGPSDELANIVTPVIRPPGEALQRGLTELEEGEEWLLEPRMIDENPCLWSPGIRLGVRRDSWFRQTECFGPVLGLMRAKNFEDAVRLQNESNFGLTGGIQTLDQREIERWKKEVEVGNAYVNRPITGAIVQRQPFGGWKRSVVGPGAKAGGPNYVLQFAKWRECGLPEEAGAEVGGSLCEKFCGILPESVERLGAASVSYARWWRDEFSVSHDPSSILGEANVFRYRVRGPILVGAHNMNPEDVALVLLAGWTTGVELILSDHPGREECAALTEAAGVKYSEETPMELCKRVESQGSNFDRIRALQPPKELREVSHHSGLEIIDWPILANGRLELLHYLREQTVSETLHRYGNIVRNR
;
A
#
# COMPACT_ATOMS: atom_id res chain seq x y z
N GLY A 1 -7.44 5.10 -20.58
CA GLY A 1 -7.41 4.38 -19.30
C GLY A 1 -8.57 4.86 -18.45
N VAL A 2 -8.84 4.21 -17.34
CA VAL A 2 -9.87 4.62 -16.37
C VAL A 2 -9.17 4.95 -15.06
N ILE A 3 -9.43 6.13 -14.50
CA ILE A 3 -9.07 6.47 -13.13
C ILE A 3 -10.32 6.24 -12.28
N LEU A 4 -10.22 5.41 -11.25
CA LEU A 4 -11.34 5.03 -10.39
C LEU A 4 -11.00 5.32 -8.94
N THR A 5 -11.97 5.82 -8.18
CA THR A 5 -11.92 5.85 -6.72
C THR A 5 -13.21 5.25 -6.20
N GLY A 6 -13.12 4.17 -5.42
CA GLY A 6 -14.30 3.45 -4.95
C GLY A 6 -14.02 2.05 -4.42
N ALA A 7 -15.03 1.17 -4.51
CA ALA A 7 -14.93 -0.20 -4.01
C ALA A 7 -14.00 -1.06 -4.88
N TYR A 8 -13.31 -2.01 -4.24
CA TYR A 8 -12.45 -2.98 -4.93
C TYR A 8 -13.26 -3.87 -5.89
N GLU A 9 -14.50 -4.18 -5.53
CA GLU A 9 -15.47 -4.95 -6.31
C GLU A 9 -15.82 -4.23 -7.62
N THR A 10 -15.93 -2.90 -7.60
CA THR A 10 -16.16 -2.10 -8.82
C THR A 10 -14.95 -2.14 -9.73
N ALA A 11 -13.73 -2.07 -9.20
CA ALA A 11 -12.50 -2.21 -9.98
C ALA A 11 -12.44 -3.60 -10.66
N ARG A 12 -12.80 -4.67 -9.95
CA ARG A 12 -12.92 -6.03 -10.49
C ARG A 12 -13.99 -6.14 -11.58
N LEU A 13 -15.16 -5.53 -11.36
CA LEU A 13 -16.25 -5.49 -12.35
C LEU A 13 -15.80 -4.83 -13.65
N PHE A 14 -15.12 -3.69 -13.57
CA PHE A 14 -14.61 -3.00 -14.76
C PHE A 14 -13.65 -3.89 -15.55
N ARG A 15 -12.76 -4.61 -14.86
CA ARG A 15 -11.81 -5.53 -15.50
C ARG A 15 -12.45 -6.79 -16.08
N SER A 16 -13.60 -7.25 -15.57
CA SER A 16 -14.29 -8.39 -16.18
C SER A 16 -14.87 -8.04 -17.56
N TRP A 17 -15.22 -6.77 -17.80
CA TRP A 17 -15.66 -6.32 -19.13
C TRP A 17 -14.52 -6.22 -20.14
N LYS A 18 -13.34 -5.78 -19.68
CA LYS A 18 -12.14 -5.65 -20.52
C LYS A 18 -10.88 -5.92 -19.71
N PRO A 19 -10.36 -7.16 -19.71
CA PRO A 19 -9.16 -7.52 -18.95
C PRO A 19 -7.91 -6.70 -19.35
N SER A 20 -7.80 -6.25 -20.60
CA SER A 20 -6.66 -5.41 -21.04
C SER A 20 -6.79 -3.92 -20.67
N MET A 21 -7.79 -3.54 -19.89
CA MET A 21 -8.00 -2.14 -19.52
C MET A 21 -6.92 -1.62 -18.58
N ARG A 22 -6.31 -0.49 -18.98
CA ARG A 22 -5.48 0.33 -18.09
C ARG A 22 -6.38 1.01 -17.05
N LEU A 23 -6.47 0.38 -15.89
CA LEU A 23 -7.22 0.83 -14.72
C LEU A 23 -6.24 1.33 -13.66
N PHE A 24 -6.48 2.53 -13.15
CA PHE A 24 -5.77 3.16 -12.05
C PHE A 24 -6.80 3.39 -10.94
N ALA A 25 -7.00 2.38 -10.09
CA ALA A 25 -8.00 2.46 -9.03
C ALA A 25 -7.34 2.64 -7.66
N GLU A 26 -7.70 3.72 -6.98
CA GLU A 26 -7.53 3.85 -5.54
C GLU A 26 -8.77 3.25 -4.90
N THR A 27 -8.61 2.10 -4.28
CA THR A 27 -9.70 1.35 -3.66
C THR A 27 -9.63 1.48 -2.14
N SER A 28 -10.69 1.06 -1.48
CA SER A 28 -10.89 1.37 -0.07
C SER A 28 -9.88 0.75 0.90
N GLY A 29 -10.00 1.06 2.18
CA GLY A 29 -9.05 0.67 3.22
C GLY A 29 -9.69 -0.11 4.37
N LYS A 30 -8.84 -0.70 5.22
CA LYS A 30 -9.26 -1.15 6.57
C LYS A 30 -8.18 -0.76 7.56
N ASN A 31 -8.07 0.55 7.72
CA ASN A 31 -6.93 1.20 8.34
C ASN A 31 -6.97 1.06 9.86
N SER A 32 -5.78 1.04 10.46
CA SER A 32 -5.64 0.90 11.90
C SER A 32 -4.61 1.87 12.46
N VAL A 33 -4.80 2.24 13.73
CA VAL A 33 -3.81 2.93 14.55
C VAL A 33 -3.33 1.96 15.64
N LEU A 34 -2.04 1.65 15.66
CA LEU A 34 -1.39 0.96 16.75
C LEU A 34 -1.15 1.96 17.88
N ILE A 35 -1.56 1.65 19.11
CA ILE A 35 -1.26 2.49 20.28
C ILE A 35 -0.50 1.63 21.29
N SER A 36 0.77 1.98 21.46
CA SER A 36 1.69 1.30 22.38
C SER A 36 1.50 1.76 23.82
N ALA A 37 2.00 0.98 24.79
CA ALA A 37 2.03 1.41 26.19
C ALA A 37 2.91 2.67 26.43
N ALA A 38 3.83 2.97 25.51
CA ALA A 38 4.70 4.15 25.56
C ALA A 38 4.09 5.41 24.89
N ALA A 39 2.83 5.35 24.47
CA ALA A 39 2.14 6.48 23.85
C ALA A 39 1.82 7.59 24.86
N ASP A 40 1.62 8.80 24.33
CA ASP A 40 0.83 9.80 25.03
C ASP A 40 -0.67 9.46 24.89
N PRO A 41 -1.37 9.11 25.97
CA PRO A 41 -2.76 8.67 25.88
C PRO A 41 -3.70 9.78 25.37
N ASP A 42 -3.48 11.03 25.77
CA ASP A 42 -4.34 12.16 25.38
C ASP A 42 -4.23 12.45 23.89
N GLN A 43 -3.00 12.51 23.39
CA GLN A 43 -2.72 12.75 21.98
C GLN A 43 -3.19 11.56 21.12
N ALA A 44 -2.96 10.34 21.58
CA ALA A 44 -3.38 9.13 20.88
C ALA A 44 -4.90 9.04 20.74
N ILE A 45 -5.65 9.31 21.82
CA ILE A 45 -7.12 9.34 21.80
C ILE A 45 -7.63 10.44 20.87
N LYS A 46 -7.10 11.65 20.98
CA LYS A 46 -7.48 12.78 20.12
C LYS A 46 -7.32 12.45 18.64
N ASP A 47 -6.19 11.90 18.26
CA ASP A 47 -5.89 11.57 16.86
C ASP A 47 -6.69 10.38 16.35
N LEU A 48 -6.93 9.38 17.21
CA LEU A 48 -7.78 8.23 16.90
C LEU A 48 -9.22 8.69 16.63
N VAL A 49 -9.83 9.43 17.57
CA VAL A 49 -11.19 9.98 17.43
C VAL A 49 -11.32 10.82 16.16
N LYS A 50 -10.36 11.70 15.89
CA LYS A 50 -10.34 12.53 14.67
C LYS A 50 -10.23 11.67 13.40
N SER A 51 -9.44 10.61 13.43
CA SER A 51 -9.24 9.71 12.29
C SER A 51 -10.41 8.77 12.05
N SER A 52 -11.15 8.38 13.10
CA SER A 52 -12.27 7.46 13.01
C SER A 52 -13.58 8.15 12.63
N PHE A 53 -13.86 9.33 13.20
CA PHE A 53 -15.20 9.93 13.12
C PHE A 53 -15.28 11.20 12.28
N GLY A 54 -14.14 11.78 11.86
CA GLY A 54 -14.15 12.92 10.95
C GLY A 54 -14.83 12.55 9.62
N HIS A 55 -15.79 13.37 9.16
CA HIS A 55 -16.68 13.05 8.03
C HIS A 55 -17.51 11.77 8.24
N ALA A 56 -17.90 11.50 9.50
CA ALA A 56 -18.62 10.29 9.92
C ALA A 56 -17.93 8.99 9.48
N GLY A 57 -16.58 8.97 9.42
CA GLY A 57 -15.82 7.79 9.00
C GLY A 57 -15.92 7.45 7.50
N GLN A 58 -16.55 8.29 6.68
CA GLN A 58 -16.70 8.11 5.22
C GLN A 58 -15.43 8.52 4.46
N LYS A 59 -14.29 7.95 4.86
CA LYS A 59 -13.00 8.17 4.20
C LYS A 59 -12.34 6.82 4.00
N CYS A 60 -11.77 6.62 2.81
CA CYS A 60 -10.91 5.46 2.55
C CYS A 60 -9.72 5.38 3.54
N SER A 61 -9.31 6.51 4.13
CA SER A 61 -8.24 6.61 5.13
C SER A 61 -8.71 6.57 6.59
N ALA A 62 -10.03 6.45 6.85
CA ALA A 62 -10.56 6.48 8.21
C ALA A 62 -9.97 5.34 9.07
N ALA A 63 -9.69 5.63 10.33
CA ALA A 63 -9.26 4.61 11.29
C ALA A 63 -10.47 3.79 11.72
N SER A 64 -10.68 2.63 11.08
CA SER A 64 -11.74 1.70 11.47
C SER A 64 -11.35 0.81 12.64
N LEU A 65 -10.05 0.71 12.94
CA LEU A 65 -9.52 -0.14 13.99
C LEU A 65 -8.49 0.62 14.84
N ALA A 66 -8.47 0.34 16.13
CA ALA A 66 -7.33 0.62 16.98
C ALA A 66 -6.79 -0.70 17.53
N ILE A 67 -5.48 -0.88 17.45
CA ILE A 67 -4.78 -2.05 17.98
C ILE A 67 -4.02 -1.55 19.21
N LEU A 68 -4.53 -1.89 20.38
CA LEU A 68 -4.01 -1.42 21.66
C LEU A 68 -3.15 -2.52 22.28
N GLU A 69 -1.98 -2.16 22.80
CA GLU A 69 -1.26 -3.07 23.69
C GLU A 69 -2.08 -3.38 24.94
N ALA A 70 -1.85 -4.57 25.51
CA ALA A 70 -2.59 -5.11 26.64
C ALA A 70 -2.76 -4.09 27.78
N ASP A 71 -1.69 -3.39 28.16
CA ASP A 71 -1.71 -2.41 29.27
C ASP A 71 -2.71 -1.27 29.05
N LEU A 72 -2.90 -0.82 27.80
CA LEU A 72 -3.88 0.22 27.46
C LEU A 72 -5.27 -0.34 27.22
N TYR A 73 -5.36 -1.52 26.61
CA TYR A 73 -6.64 -2.17 26.36
C TYR A 73 -7.35 -2.55 27.66
N ASP A 74 -6.59 -3.02 28.65
CA ASP A 74 -7.11 -3.46 29.94
C ASP A 74 -7.25 -2.29 30.94
N ASP A 75 -6.75 -1.09 30.59
CA ASP A 75 -6.90 0.13 31.39
C ASP A 75 -8.26 0.80 31.21
N ARG A 76 -9.08 0.72 32.27
CA ARG A 76 -10.40 1.36 32.32
C ARG A 76 -10.35 2.88 32.19
N ALA A 77 -9.27 3.53 32.64
CA ALA A 77 -9.14 4.98 32.54
C ALA A 77 -8.96 5.40 31.07
N PHE A 78 -8.06 4.74 30.35
CA PHE A 78 -7.87 4.94 28.91
C PHE A 78 -9.16 4.68 28.11
N LEU A 79 -9.83 3.54 28.32
CA LEU A 79 -11.09 3.22 27.62
C LEU A 79 -12.20 4.23 27.92
N ARG A 80 -12.35 4.67 29.17
CA ARG A 80 -13.33 5.69 29.55
C ARG A 80 -13.03 7.01 28.85
N GLN A 81 -11.77 7.44 28.81
CA GLN A 81 -11.39 8.69 28.16
C GLN A 81 -11.63 8.65 26.65
N LEU A 82 -11.33 7.53 25.99
CA LEU A 82 -11.62 7.33 24.57
C LEU A 82 -13.14 7.41 24.30
N ARG A 83 -13.94 6.74 25.14
CA ARG A 83 -15.40 6.78 25.07
C ARG A 83 -15.92 8.21 25.22
N ASP A 84 -15.48 8.92 26.25
CA ASP A 84 -15.96 10.27 26.56
C ASP A 84 -15.55 11.27 25.45
N ALA A 85 -14.34 11.14 24.91
CA ALA A 85 -13.89 11.95 23.77
C ALA A 85 -14.79 11.73 22.53
N ALA A 86 -15.11 10.48 22.19
CA ALA A 86 -15.99 10.18 21.06
C ALA A 86 -17.45 10.62 21.31
N ALA A 87 -17.97 10.38 22.52
CA ALA A 87 -19.33 10.77 22.90
C ALA A 87 -19.52 12.29 22.97
N SER A 88 -18.44 13.06 23.16
CA SER A 88 -18.48 14.53 23.17
C SER A 88 -18.62 15.17 21.78
N LEU A 89 -18.44 14.40 20.71
CA LEU A 89 -18.58 14.91 19.35
C LEU A 89 -20.03 15.33 19.10
N ARG A 90 -20.22 16.57 18.64
CA ARG A 90 -21.54 17.05 18.20
C ARG A 90 -21.93 16.38 16.89
N VAL A 91 -23.11 15.78 16.89
CA VAL A 91 -23.70 15.07 15.76
C VAL A 91 -24.89 15.88 15.27
N GLY A 92 -24.95 16.17 13.98
CA GLY A 92 -26.04 16.97 13.42
C GLY A 92 -25.83 17.33 11.96
N PRO A 93 -26.68 18.19 11.37
CA PRO A 93 -26.56 18.58 9.97
C PRO A 93 -25.27 19.36 9.70
N SER A 94 -24.80 19.30 8.46
CA SER A 94 -23.49 19.82 8.03
C SER A 94 -23.42 21.35 7.87
N ASP A 95 -24.56 22.01 7.82
CA ASP A 95 -24.69 23.47 7.72
C ASP A 95 -24.59 24.18 9.10
N GLU A 96 -24.64 23.42 10.18
CA GLU A 96 -24.38 23.90 11.53
C GLU A 96 -22.90 23.76 11.90
N LEU A 97 -22.22 24.89 12.11
CA LEU A 97 -20.78 24.96 12.38
C LEU A 97 -20.31 24.18 13.63
N ALA A 98 -21.22 23.92 14.57
CA ALA A 98 -20.90 23.20 15.79
C ALA A 98 -20.77 21.68 15.57
N ASN A 99 -21.35 21.13 14.50
CA ASN A 99 -21.41 19.69 14.27
C ASN A 99 -20.12 19.17 13.65
N ILE A 100 -19.62 18.07 14.20
CA ILE A 100 -18.37 17.42 13.77
C ILE A 100 -18.67 16.13 13.00
N VAL A 101 -19.68 15.39 13.46
CA VAL A 101 -20.17 14.17 12.81
C VAL A 101 -21.45 14.54 12.05
N THR A 102 -21.34 14.54 10.74
CA THR A 102 -22.42 14.90 9.81
C THR A 102 -23.12 13.64 9.27
N PRO A 103 -24.27 13.74 8.60
CA PRO A 103 -24.94 12.56 8.03
C PRO A 103 -24.04 11.74 7.11
N VAL A 104 -24.24 10.42 7.11
CA VAL A 104 -23.76 9.55 6.04
C VAL A 104 -24.51 9.87 4.74
N ILE A 105 -23.86 9.64 3.59
CA ILE A 105 -24.34 10.15 2.30
C ILE A 105 -25.68 9.55 1.85
N ARG A 106 -25.99 8.34 2.33
CA ARG A 106 -27.24 7.61 2.10
C ARG A 106 -27.54 6.71 3.29
N PRO A 107 -28.78 6.20 3.45
CA PRO A 107 -29.09 5.23 4.49
C PRO A 107 -28.10 4.06 4.47
N PRO A 108 -27.65 3.56 5.64
CA PRO A 108 -26.70 2.46 5.71
C PRO A 108 -27.08 1.28 4.83
N GLY A 109 -26.15 0.86 3.96
CA GLY A 109 -26.24 -0.44 3.29
C GLY A 109 -25.92 -1.58 4.26
N GLU A 110 -26.01 -2.82 3.80
CA GLU A 110 -25.86 -4.03 4.64
C GLU A 110 -24.62 -4.00 5.55
N ALA A 111 -23.43 -3.73 5.00
CA ALA A 111 -22.20 -3.71 5.78
C ALA A 111 -22.18 -2.61 6.85
N LEU A 112 -22.62 -1.40 6.52
CA LEU A 112 -22.65 -0.31 7.49
C LEU A 112 -23.75 -0.52 8.55
N GLN A 113 -24.92 -0.98 8.12
CA GLN A 113 -26.04 -1.28 9.03
C GLN A 113 -25.61 -2.31 10.06
N ARG A 114 -25.05 -3.46 9.62
CA ARG A 114 -24.48 -4.47 10.51
C ARG A 114 -23.38 -3.88 11.41
N GLY A 115 -22.51 -3.06 10.84
CA GLY A 115 -21.47 -2.32 11.56
C GLY A 115 -22.01 -1.38 12.64
N LEU A 116 -23.23 -0.86 12.50
CA LEU A 116 -23.87 0.04 13.47
C LEU A 116 -24.71 -0.72 14.50
N THR A 117 -25.34 -1.83 14.15
CA THR A 117 -26.40 -2.41 15.00
C THR A 117 -26.09 -3.79 15.58
N GLU A 118 -25.08 -4.50 15.10
CA GLU A 118 -24.83 -5.90 15.47
C GLU A 118 -23.41 -6.11 15.98
N LEU A 119 -23.26 -6.80 17.12
CA LEU A 119 -21.98 -7.22 17.66
C LEU A 119 -21.72 -8.69 17.33
N GLU A 120 -20.46 -9.06 17.10
CA GLU A 120 -20.09 -10.48 17.04
C GLU A 120 -19.94 -11.08 18.45
N GLU A 121 -19.98 -12.40 18.57
CA GLU A 121 -19.81 -13.08 19.87
C GLU A 121 -18.56 -12.55 20.59
N GLY A 122 -18.65 -12.22 21.88
CA GLY A 122 -17.52 -11.69 22.67
C GLY A 122 -17.17 -10.22 22.43
N GLU A 123 -17.85 -9.53 21.51
CA GLU A 123 -17.78 -8.07 21.39
C GLU A 123 -18.80 -7.39 22.31
N GLU A 124 -18.49 -6.17 22.74
CA GLU A 124 -19.41 -5.29 23.46
C GLU A 124 -19.30 -3.84 22.97
N TRP A 125 -20.32 -3.03 23.20
CA TRP A 125 -20.26 -1.60 22.91
C TRP A 125 -19.58 -0.86 24.05
N LEU A 126 -18.39 -0.33 23.80
CA LEU A 126 -17.82 0.73 24.65
C LEU A 126 -18.61 2.03 24.49
N LEU A 127 -19.04 2.31 23.26
CA LEU A 127 -19.98 3.38 22.91
C LEU A 127 -20.94 2.83 21.85
N GLU A 128 -22.22 2.73 22.17
CA GLU A 128 -23.23 2.23 21.23
C GLU A 128 -23.67 3.37 20.28
N PRO A 129 -23.59 3.19 18.95
CA PRO A 129 -24.06 4.17 17.99
C PRO A 129 -25.59 4.26 18.02
N ARG A 130 -26.13 5.46 17.83
CA ARG A 130 -27.57 5.73 17.84
C ARG A 130 -27.96 6.53 16.61
N MET A 131 -29.09 6.17 16.02
CA MET A 131 -29.76 7.02 15.04
C MET A 131 -30.26 8.28 15.76
N ILE A 132 -30.02 9.44 15.17
CA ILE A 132 -30.37 10.74 15.75
C ILE A 132 -31.56 11.32 14.99
N ASP A 133 -32.55 11.85 15.72
CA ASP A 133 -33.73 12.53 15.19
C ASP A 133 -34.52 11.72 14.14
N GLU A 134 -34.57 10.38 14.30
CA GLU A 134 -35.19 9.45 13.35
C GLU A 134 -34.65 9.55 11.91
N ASN A 135 -33.50 10.21 11.74
CA ASN A 135 -32.87 10.38 10.44
C ASN A 135 -32.00 9.16 10.14
N PRO A 136 -32.36 8.35 9.12
CA PRO A 136 -31.65 7.10 8.82
C PRO A 136 -30.19 7.31 8.40
N CYS A 137 -29.83 8.54 8.03
CA CYS A 137 -28.48 8.92 7.64
C CYS A 137 -27.67 9.54 8.79
N LEU A 138 -28.27 9.87 9.93
CA LEU A 138 -27.57 10.56 11.01
C LEU A 138 -27.36 9.62 12.19
N TRP A 139 -26.11 9.28 12.44
CA TRP A 139 -25.70 8.32 13.47
C TRP A 139 -24.63 8.92 14.37
N SER A 140 -24.73 8.68 15.68
CA SER A 140 -23.64 8.97 16.60
C SER A 140 -22.46 8.00 16.41
N PRO A 141 -21.24 8.37 16.85
CA PRO A 141 -20.11 7.47 16.90
C PRO A 141 -20.41 6.17 17.66
N GLY A 142 -19.87 5.05 17.15
CA GLY A 142 -19.87 3.75 17.82
C GLY A 142 -18.45 3.23 18.04
N ILE A 143 -18.21 2.58 19.18
CA ILE A 143 -16.94 1.93 19.53
C ILE A 143 -17.19 0.52 20.02
N ARG A 144 -16.68 -0.47 19.29
CA ARG A 144 -16.69 -1.90 19.65
C ARG A 144 -15.47 -2.25 20.47
N LEU A 145 -15.67 -2.93 21.59
CA LEU A 145 -14.62 -3.62 22.33
C LEU A 145 -14.67 -5.12 21.97
N GLY A 146 -13.53 -5.80 22.02
CA GLY A 146 -13.45 -7.25 21.80
C GLY A 146 -13.26 -7.71 20.35
N VAL A 147 -12.96 -6.80 19.41
CA VAL A 147 -12.80 -7.15 17.99
C VAL A 147 -11.68 -8.16 17.82
N ARG A 148 -12.03 -9.37 17.37
CA ARG A 148 -11.07 -10.47 17.18
C ARG A 148 -10.36 -10.39 15.83
N ARG A 149 -9.19 -11.02 15.77
CA ARG A 149 -8.36 -11.17 14.58
C ARG A 149 -9.13 -11.69 13.36
N ASP A 150 -9.96 -12.72 13.55
CA ASP A 150 -10.69 -13.39 12.45
C ASP A 150 -12.15 -12.93 12.33
N SER A 151 -12.53 -11.83 13.00
CA SER A 151 -13.89 -11.30 13.00
C SER A 151 -14.28 -10.69 11.65
N TRP A 152 -15.58 -10.68 11.36
CA TRP A 152 -16.12 -9.97 10.19
C TRP A 152 -15.78 -8.48 10.26
N PHE A 153 -15.93 -7.83 11.43
CA PHE A 153 -15.64 -6.40 11.54
C PHE A 153 -14.17 -6.08 11.24
N ARG A 154 -13.22 -6.97 11.54
CA ARG A 154 -11.80 -6.79 11.17
C ARG A 154 -11.57 -6.81 9.67
N GLN A 155 -12.35 -7.58 8.92
CA GLN A 155 -12.12 -7.84 7.50
C GLN A 155 -12.95 -6.94 6.56
N THR A 156 -14.08 -6.41 7.05
CA THR A 156 -15.02 -5.64 6.26
C THR A 156 -14.94 -4.15 6.58
N GLU A 157 -14.75 -3.31 5.57
CA GLU A 157 -14.87 -1.86 5.73
C GLU A 157 -16.35 -1.45 5.72
N CYS A 158 -16.80 -0.80 6.80
CA CYS A 158 -18.18 -0.34 6.94
C CYS A 158 -18.41 1.06 6.35
N PHE A 159 -17.34 1.86 6.17
CA PHE A 159 -17.40 3.20 5.62
C PHE A 159 -18.38 4.15 6.35
N GLY A 160 -18.32 4.14 7.69
CA GLY A 160 -19.17 4.96 8.56
C GLY A 160 -18.59 5.11 9.97
N PRO A 161 -19.35 5.70 10.92
CA PRO A 161 -18.80 6.20 12.19
C PRO A 161 -18.64 5.10 13.25
N VAL A 162 -17.93 4.02 12.92
CA VAL A 162 -17.72 2.85 13.79
C VAL A 162 -16.23 2.53 13.90
N LEU A 163 -15.73 2.48 15.13
CA LEU A 163 -14.36 2.09 15.49
C LEU A 163 -14.38 0.74 16.20
N GLY A 164 -13.44 -0.15 15.87
CA GLY A 164 -13.22 -1.41 16.59
C GLY A 164 -11.90 -1.44 17.36
N LEU A 165 -11.93 -1.90 18.60
CA LEU A 165 -10.74 -2.03 19.45
C LEU A 165 -10.28 -3.48 19.50
N MET A 166 -9.04 -3.71 19.09
CA MET A 166 -8.35 -4.99 19.16
C MET A 166 -7.31 -4.96 20.27
N ARG A 167 -7.20 -6.06 21.00
CA ARG A 167 -6.17 -6.26 22.03
C ARG A 167 -4.97 -6.98 21.42
N ALA A 168 -3.80 -6.37 21.47
CA ALA A 168 -2.52 -7.01 21.16
C ALA A 168 -1.80 -7.43 22.45
N LYS A 169 -1.07 -8.54 22.39
CA LYS A 169 -0.28 -9.02 23.53
C LYS A 169 0.90 -8.10 23.86
N ASN A 170 1.52 -7.55 22.83
CA ASN A 170 2.69 -6.69 22.87
C ASN A 170 2.84 -5.96 21.53
N PHE A 171 3.83 -5.07 21.43
CA PHE A 171 4.20 -4.37 20.21
C PHE A 171 4.33 -5.29 18.98
N GLU A 172 5.01 -6.44 19.09
CA GLU A 172 5.21 -7.36 17.95
C GLU A 172 3.89 -7.95 17.42
N ASP A 173 3.02 -8.36 18.33
CA ASP A 173 1.68 -8.82 17.99
C ASP A 173 0.87 -7.70 17.34
N ALA A 174 1.00 -6.47 17.83
CA ALA A 174 0.28 -5.32 17.30
C ALA A 174 0.70 -4.99 15.85
N VAL A 175 2.00 -4.98 15.55
CA VAL A 175 2.51 -4.78 14.16
C VAL A 175 2.01 -5.89 13.25
N ARG A 176 2.05 -7.15 13.71
CA ARG A 176 1.54 -8.29 12.96
C ARG A 176 0.04 -8.14 12.65
N LEU A 177 -0.79 -7.85 13.67
CA LEU A 177 -2.23 -7.67 13.51
C LEU A 177 -2.58 -6.54 12.52
N GLN A 178 -1.79 -5.46 12.51
CA GLN A 178 -1.95 -4.35 11.57
C GLN A 178 -1.71 -4.82 10.12
N ASN A 179 -0.59 -5.52 9.89
CA ASN A 179 -0.18 -5.99 8.57
C ASN A 179 -1.03 -7.13 8.02
N GLU A 180 -1.72 -7.91 8.86
CA GLU A 180 -2.64 -8.97 8.42
C GLU A 180 -3.90 -8.47 7.69
N SER A 181 -4.08 -7.14 7.56
CA SER A 181 -5.14 -6.62 6.71
C SER A 181 -4.92 -7.00 5.24
N ASN A 182 -6.01 -7.37 4.57
CA ASN A 182 -6.05 -7.48 3.11
C ASN A 182 -5.87 -6.12 2.39
N PHE A 183 -5.92 -5.02 3.15
CA PHE A 183 -5.76 -3.65 2.67
C PHE A 183 -4.47 -3.05 3.21
N GLY A 184 -3.97 -2.01 2.55
CA GLY A 184 -2.70 -1.37 2.90
C GLY A 184 -2.70 0.10 2.56
N LEU A 185 -3.78 0.83 2.86
CA LEU A 185 -3.93 2.24 2.50
C LEU A 185 -3.24 3.17 3.50
N THR A 186 -3.87 3.41 4.65
CA THR A 186 -3.27 4.18 5.74
C THR A 186 -3.01 3.31 6.98
N GLY A 187 -2.00 3.67 7.75
CA GLY A 187 -1.69 3.05 9.03
C GLY A 187 -1.01 4.05 9.95
N GLY A 188 -1.32 3.97 11.24
CA GLY A 188 -0.76 4.83 12.26
C GLY A 188 -0.07 4.06 13.36
N ILE A 189 0.89 4.71 14.00
CA ILE A 189 1.40 4.34 15.32
C ILE A 189 1.39 5.55 16.25
N GLN A 190 1.02 5.32 17.50
CA GLN A 190 1.17 6.24 18.63
C GLN A 190 2.13 5.61 19.63
N THR A 191 3.31 6.21 19.77
CA THR A 191 4.37 5.79 20.71
C THR A 191 5.39 6.91 20.87
N LEU A 192 5.94 7.08 22.07
CA LEU A 192 7.09 7.95 22.31
C LEU A 192 8.43 7.17 22.30
N ASP A 193 8.38 5.83 22.22
CA ASP A 193 9.59 5.01 22.13
C ASP A 193 10.15 5.01 20.71
N GLN A 194 11.39 5.49 20.57
CA GLN A 194 12.00 5.59 19.25
C GLN A 194 12.32 4.23 18.62
N ARG A 195 12.58 3.22 19.42
CA ARG A 195 12.88 1.86 18.94
C ARG A 195 11.64 1.27 18.28
N GLU A 196 10.47 1.53 18.85
CA GLU A 196 9.18 1.13 18.28
C GLU A 196 8.87 1.89 16.99
N ILE A 197 9.11 3.20 16.94
CA ILE A 197 8.90 4.02 15.72
C ILE A 197 9.74 3.47 14.57
N GLU A 198 11.05 3.28 14.77
CA GLU A 198 11.93 2.82 13.69
C GLU A 198 11.62 1.39 13.25
N ARG A 199 11.29 0.52 14.20
CA ARG A 199 10.85 -0.84 13.89
C ARG A 199 9.53 -0.85 13.11
N TRP A 200 8.55 -0.08 13.57
CA TRP A 200 7.26 0.06 12.90
C TRP A 200 7.41 0.62 11.48
N LYS A 201 8.21 1.69 11.31
CA LYS A 201 8.52 2.25 9.98
C LYS A 201 9.16 1.22 9.05
N LYS A 202 9.95 0.28 9.56
CA LYS A 202 10.57 -0.77 8.75
C LYS A 202 9.57 -1.87 8.35
N GLU A 203 8.67 -2.22 9.25
CA GLU A 203 7.81 -3.42 9.13
C GLU A 203 6.39 -3.13 8.63
N VAL A 204 5.87 -1.91 8.77
CA VAL A 204 4.46 -1.60 8.43
C VAL A 204 4.19 -1.69 6.92
N GLU A 205 3.10 -2.36 6.58
CA GLU A 205 2.69 -2.65 5.19
C GLU A 205 1.54 -1.76 4.70
N VAL A 206 1.74 -0.45 4.78
CA VAL A 206 0.78 0.55 4.29
C VAL A 206 1.46 1.53 3.33
N GLY A 207 0.68 2.05 2.38
CA GLY A 207 1.15 3.09 1.48
C GLY A 207 1.37 4.43 2.17
N ASN A 208 0.51 4.80 3.13
CA ASN A 208 0.61 6.05 3.89
C ASN A 208 0.73 5.74 5.39
N ALA A 209 1.94 5.87 5.91
CA ALA A 209 2.29 5.63 7.30
C ALA A 209 2.35 6.96 8.08
N TYR A 210 1.78 6.98 9.29
CA TYR A 210 1.75 8.15 10.15
C TYR A 210 2.22 7.82 11.57
N VAL A 211 3.06 8.68 12.14
CA VAL A 211 3.62 8.52 13.49
C VAL A 211 3.21 9.71 14.35
N ASN A 212 2.54 9.43 15.49
CA ASN A 212 2.13 10.42 16.48
C ASN A 212 1.27 11.56 15.92
N ARG A 213 0.30 11.19 15.07
CA ARG A 213 -0.63 12.11 14.39
C ARG A 213 -1.85 11.37 13.83
N PRO A 214 -2.89 12.08 13.36
CA PRO A 214 -4.00 11.47 12.63
C PRO A 214 -3.55 10.82 11.32
N ILE A 215 -4.25 9.75 10.90
CA ILE A 215 -3.97 9.00 9.66
C ILE A 215 -4.78 9.48 8.44
N THR A 216 -5.51 10.59 8.59
CA THR A 216 -6.38 11.18 7.55
C THR A 216 -5.93 12.60 7.19
N GLY A 217 -6.45 13.14 6.09
CA GLY A 217 -6.16 14.52 5.68
C GLY A 217 -4.79 14.68 5.02
N ALA A 218 -4.42 13.71 4.17
CA ALA A 218 -3.22 13.79 3.37
C ALA A 218 -3.21 15.06 2.50
N ILE A 219 -2.09 15.78 2.52
CA ILE A 219 -1.88 17.01 1.76
C ILE A 219 -1.01 16.66 0.54
N VAL A 220 -1.38 17.16 -0.64
CA VAL A 220 -0.63 16.98 -1.88
C VAL A 220 0.85 17.34 -1.67
N GLN A 221 1.77 16.56 -2.26
CA GLN A 221 3.23 16.65 -2.13
C GLN A 221 3.80 16.37 -0.73
N ARG A 222 3.12 16.76 0.36
CA ARG A 222 3.55 16.40 1.72
C ARG A 222 3.33 14.92 1.99
N GLN A 223 2.12 14.45 1.70
CA GLN A 223 1.74 13.06 1.85
C GLN A 223 1.08 12.54 0.57
N PRO A 224 1.84 12.31 -0.52
CA PRO A 224 1.33 11.60 -1.68
C PRO A 224 0.49 10.39 -1.28
N PHE A 225 -0.73 10.29 -1.82
CA PHE A 225 -1.75 9.40 -1.30
C PHE A 225 -1.97 8.20 -2.21
N GLY A 226 -1.95 7.00 -1.63
CA GLY A 226 -2.26 5.77 -2.34
C GLY A 226 -1.82 4.54 -1.55
N GLY A 227 -2.51 3.42 -1.75
CA GLY A 227 -2.36 2.21 -0.93
C GLY A 227 -1.56 1.08 -1.57
N TRP A 228 -1.42 0.00 -0.81
CA TRP A 228 -0.93 -1.30 -1.25
C TRP A 228 -2.02 -2.37 -1.11
N LYS A 229 -1.72 -3.62 -1.52
CA LYS A 229 -2.65 -4.76 -1.45
C LYS A 229 -3.96 -4.43 -2.18
N ARG A 230 -5.13 -4.77 -1.60
CA ARG A 230 -6.45 -4.49 -2.19
C ARG A 230 -6.86 -3.02 -2.17
N SER A 231 -6.02 -2.11 -1.66
CA SER A 231 -6.27 -0.67 -1.70
C SER A 231 -5.82 -0.01 -3.01
N VAL A 232 -5.22 -0.78 -3.93
CA VAL A 232 -4.82 -0.27 -5.25
C VAL A 232 -5.00 -1.32 -6.33
N VAL A 233 -5.46 -0.89 -7.51
CA VAL A 233 -5.51 -1.68 -8.75
C VAL A 233 -4.77 -0.91 -9.83
N GLY A 234 -3.79 -1.54 -10.48
CA GLY A 234 -2.89 -0.91 -11.45
C GLY A 234 -1.45 -0.69 -10.93
N PRO A 235 -0.69 0.23 -11.56
CA PRO A 235 0.74 0.43 -11.27
C PRO A 235 1.00 0.97 -9.84
N GLY A 236 0.09 1.82 -9.35
CA GLY A 236 0.05 2.24 -7.95
C GLY A 236 1.03 3.34 -7.57
N ALA A 237 1.36 4.26 -8.49
CA ALA A 237 1.96 5.52 -8.06
C ALA A 237 0.88 6.41 -7.44
N LYS A 238 1.28 7.18 -6.43
CA LYS A 238 0.41 7.91 -5.50
C LYS A 238 -0.11 9.21 -6.09
N ALA A 239 -1.39 9.49 -5.88
CA ALA A 239 -1.99 10.76 -6.24
C ALA A 239 -1.32 11.90 -5.48
N GLY A 240 -1.02 13.01 -6.17
CA GLY A 240 -0.25 14.12 -5.60
C GLY A 240 1.24 13.82 -5.37
N GLY A 241 1.75 12.69 -5.86
CA GLY A 241 3.16 12.32 -5.89
C GLY A 241 3.83 12.55 -7.25
N PRO A 242 5.16 12.40 -7.33
CA PRO A 242 5.95 12.77 -8.51
C PRO A 242 5.69 11.89 -9.74
N ASN A 243 5.25 10.64 -9.55
CA ASN A 243 5.10 9.68 -10.65
C ASN A 243 3.65 9.53 -11.15
N TYR A 244 2.67 10.20 -10.55
CA TYR A 244 1.25 9.94 -10.85
C TYR A 244 0.91 10.19 -12.33
N VAL A 245 1.34 11.33 -12.88
CA VAL A 245 1.09 11.72 -14.27
C VAL A 245 1.80 10.78 -15.25
N LEU A 246 2.97 10.26 -14.89
CA LEU A 246 3.76 9.34 -15.72
C LEU A 246 3.00 8.05 -16.05
N GLN A 247 2.08 7.64 -15.17
CA GLN A 247 1.23 6.46 -15.36
C GLN A 247 0.23 6.60 -16.50
N PHE A 248 -0.06 7.82 -16.98
CA PHE A 248 -1.03 8.07 -18.05
C PHE A 248 -0.38 8.11 -19.44
N ALA A 249 0.95 8.26 -19.51
CA ALA A 249 1.69 8.24 -20.75
C ALA A 249 1.76 6.81 -21.35
N LYS A 250 2.23 6.72 -22.59
CA LYS A 250 2.80 5.50 -23.18
C LYS A 250 4.26 5.81 -23.46
N TRP A 251 5.16 5.03 -22.89
CA TRP A 251 6.59 5.22 -23.06
C TRP A 251 7.08 4.40 -24.25
N ARG A 252 8.03 4.96 -25.00
CA ARG A 252 8.80 4.29 -26.03
C ARG A 252 10.23 4.75 -25.91
N GLU A 253 11.17 3.82 -25.99
CA GLU A 253 12.59 4.15 -26.07
C GLU A 253 12.90 4.78 -27.43
N CYS A 254 13.45 6.00 -27.41
CA CYS A 254 13.84 6.73 -28.62
C CYS A 254 15.37 6.78 -28.82
N GLY A 255 16.12 6.23 -27.86
CA GLY A 255 17.58 6.21 -27.79
C GLY A 255 18.02 5.61 -26.46
N LEU A 256 19.27 5.18 -26.38
CA LEU A 256 19.83 4.63 -25.15
C LEU A 256 20.03 5.75 -24.11
N PRO A 257 19.88 5.45 -22.80
CA PRO A 257 20.14 6.44 -21.77
C PRO A 257 21.63 6.81 -21.75
N GLU A 258 21.91 8.11 -21.85
CA GLU A 258 23.26 8.67 -21.71
C GLU A 258 23.43 9.22 -20.29
N GLU A 259 24.20 8.53 -19.45
CA GLU A 259 24.42 8.93 -18.06
C GLU A 259 25.92 9.23 -17.86
N ALA A 260 26.26 10.49 -17.59
CA ALA A 260 27.64 10.91 -17.40
C ALA A 260 28.24 10.33 -16.10
N GLY A 261 29.43 9.72 -16.19
CA GLY A 261 30.27 9.40 -15.03
C GLY A 261 29.83 8.21 -14.17
N ALA A 262 28.94 7.36 -14.66
CA ALA A 262 28.57 6.12 -13.97
C ALA A 262 29.31 4.92 -14.59
N GLU A 263 29.94 4.11 -13.74
CA GLU A 263 30.72 2.94 -14.17
C GLU A 263 29.80 1.88 -14.77
N VAL A 264 30.25 1.29 -15.89
CA VAL A 264 29.58 0.16 -16.52
C VAL A 264 29.72 -1.08 -15.63
N GLY A 265 28.58 -1.64 -15.25
CA GLY A 265 28.40 -3.07 -15.04
C GLY A 265 29.02 -3.68 -13.79
N GLY A 266 28.22 -3.84 -12.74
CA GLY A 266 28.48 -4.89 -11.76
C GLY A 266 28.55 -6.27 -12.44
N SER A 267 29.11 -7.26 -11.75
CA SER A 267 29.47 -8.59 -12.31
C SER A 267 28.35 -9.34 -13.07
N LEU A 268 27.08 -8.95 -12.92
CA LEU A 268 25.97 -9.54 -13.67
C LEU A 268 25.87 -9.03 -15.12
N CYS A 269 26.09 -7.73 -15.34
CA CYS A 269 26.03 -7.16 -16.69
C CYS A 269 27.13 -7.75 -17.58
N GLU A 270 28.34 -7.93 -17.04
CA GLU A 270 29.45 -8.56 -17.78
C GLU A 270 29.12 -9.98 -18.23
N LYS A 271 28.48 -10.78 -17.36
CA LYS A 271 28.01 -12.13 -17.71
C LYS A 271 26.97 -12.09 -18.82
N PHE A 272 26.00 -11.16 -18.73
CA PHE A 272 24.95 -11.02 -19.74
C PHE A 272 25.53 -10.58 -21.08
N CYS A 273 26.49 -9.66 -21.10
CA CYS A 273 27.23 -9.27 -22.30
C CYS A 273 27.99 -10.45 -22.94
N GLY A 274 28.49 -11.40 -22.13
CA GLY A 274 29.10 -12.63 -22.63
C GLY A 274 28.10 -13.60 -23.26
N ILE A 275 26.85 -13.62 -22.78
CA ILE A 275 25.77 -14.46 -23.32
C ILE A 275 25.13 -13.80 -24.56
N LEU A 276 24.99 -12.47 -24.56
CA LEU A 276 24.39 -11.68 -25.64
C LEU A 276 25.39 -10.63 -26.18
N PRO A 277 26.39 -11.03 -27.00
CA PRO A 277 27.40 -10.10 -27.52
C PRO A 277 26.83 -8.94 -28.36
N GLU A 278 25.71 -9.17 -29.05
CA GLU A 278 25.03 -8.15 -29.86
C GLU A 278 24.29 -7.08 -29.03
N SER A 279 24.06 -7.35 -27.74
CA SER A 279 23.31 -6.48 -26.83
C SER A 279 24.20 -5.67 -25.88
N VAL A 280 25.53 -5.75 -26.03
CA VAL A 280 26.50 -5.13 -25.10
C VAL A 280 26.24 -3.64 -24.88
N GLU A 281 25.97 -2.89 -25.95
CA GLU A 281 25.74 -1.44 -25.87
C GLU A 281 24.48 -1.12 -25.05
N ARG A 282 23.37 -1.80 -25.34
CA ARG A 282 22.08 -1.56 -24.66
C ARG A 282 22.10 -2.04 -23.22
N LEU A 283 22.68 -3.21 -22.94
CA LEU A 283 22.81 -3.75 -21.58
C LEU A 283 23.76 -2.88 -20.73
N GLY A 284 24.86 -2.42 -21.30
CA GLY A 284 25.77 -1.49 -20.65
C GLY A 284 25.06 -0.18 -20.27
N ALA A 285 24.40 0.46 -21.24
CA ALA A 285 23.65 1.70 -21.01
C ALA A 285 22.53 1.51 -19.96
N ALA A 286 21.80 0.41 -20.01
CA ALA A 286 20.77 0.09 -19.03
C ALA A 286 21.33 -0.11 -17.63
N SER A 287 22.40 -0.90 -17.49
CA SER A 287 23.04 -1.17 -16.20
C SER A 287 23.51 0.14 -15.53
N VAL A 288 24.11 1.04 -16.30
CA VAL A 288 24.54 2.36 -15.83
C VAL A 288 23.36 3.21 -15.40
N SER A 289 22.30 3.28 -16.21
CA SER A 289 21.09 4.06 -15.89
C SER A 289 20.38 3.50 -14.65
N TYR A 290 20.24 2.19 -14.54
CA TYR A 290 19.61 1.53 -13.39
C TYR A 290 20.38 1.83 -12.11
N ALA A 291 21.71 1.67 -12.12
CA ALA A 291 22.56 1.94 -10.97
C ALA A 291 22.46 3.40 -10.50
N ARG A 292 22.50 4.36 -11.44
CA ARG A 292 22.35 5.79 -11.14
C ARG A 292 21.01 6.09 -10.48
N TRP A 293 19.90 5.70 -11.11
CA TRP A 293 18.56 6.02 -10.59
C TRP A 293 18.26 5.29 -9.28
N TRP A 294 18.82 4.09 -9.09
CA TRP A 294 18.78 3.44 -7.79
C TRP A 294 19.50 4.26 -6.72
N ARG A 295 20.76 4.66 -6.96
CA ARG A 295 21.58 5.42 -6.02
C ARG A 295 20.99 6.78 -5.68
N ASP A 296 20.50 7.50 -6.68
CA ASP A 296 20.18 8.94 -6.53
C ASP A 296 18.71 9.20 -6.19
N GLU A 297 17.79 8.32 -6.61
CA GLU A 297 16.34 8.53 -6.46
C GLU A 297 15.68 7.44 -5.63
N PHE A 298 15.82 6.17 -6.02
CA PHE A 298 14.96 5.10 -5.49
C PHE A 298 15.41 4.52 -4.15
N SER A 299 16.71 4.53 -3.84
CA SER A 299 17.25 4.09 -2.55
C SER A 299 17.28 5.20 -1.49
N VAL A 300 16.94 6.43 -1.87
CA VAL A 300 16.98 7.62 -1.01
C VAL A 300 15.57 8.02 -0.58
N SER A 301 15.46 8.61 0.61
CA SER A 301 14.22 9.18 1.15
C SER A 301 14.17 10.69 0.89
N HIS A 302 13.02 11.20 0.49
CA HIS A 302 12.83 12.58 0.04
C HIS A 302 11.81 13.30 0.93
N ASP A 303 12.15 14.46 1.51
CA ASP A 303 11.18 15.35 2.17
C ASP A 303 11.17 16.72 1.46
N PRO A 304 10.46 16.82 0.32
CA PRO A 304 10.42 18.06 -0.46
C PRO A 304 9.67 19.18 0.25
N SER A 305 8.86 18.86 1.26
CA SER A 305 8.00 19.84 1.93
C SER A 305 8.73 20.55 3.06
N SER A 306 9.65 19.87 3.73
CA SER A 306 10.56 20.47 4.70
C SER A 306 9.82 21.33 5.74
N ILE A 307 8.74 20.79 6.31
CA ILE A 307 7.91 21.46 7.32
C ILE A 307 8.59 21.41 8.70
N LEU A 308 8.56 22.52 9.43
CA LEU A 308 9.10 22.56 10.79
C LEU A 308 8.20 21.74 11.73
N GLY A 309 8.79 20.83 12.50
CA GLY A 309 8.05 20.00 13.47
C GLY A 309 7.31 18.80 12.88
N GLU A 310 7.42 18.55 11.58
CA GLU A 310 6.79 17.43 10.89
C GLU A 310 7.69 16.94 9.74
N ALA A 311 8.18 15.70 9.84
CA ALA A 311 8.85 15.03 8.73
C ALA A 311 7.81 14.44 7.77
N ASN A 312 8.03 14.62 6.47
CA ASN A 312 7.14 14.17 5.40
C ASN A 312 7.94 13.44 4.33
N VAL A 313 8.32 12.21 4.65
CA VAL A 313 9.21 11.40 3.84
C VAL A 313 8.42 10.67 2.76
N PHE A 314 8.77 10.90 1.50
CA PHE A 314 8.44 10.07 0.37
C PHE A 314 9.62 9.14 0.06
N ARG A 315 9.35 7.83 -0.05
CA ARG A 315 10.38 6.82 -0.30
C ARG A 315 9.82 5.68 -1.15
N TYR A 316 10.71 4.84 -1.66
CA TYR A 316 10.35 3.64 -2.39
C TYR A 316 10.66 2.40 -1.56
N ARG A 317 9.82 1.37 -1.66
CA ARG A 317 9.97 0.08 -1.01
C ARG A 317 10.04 -1.01 -2.06
N VAL A 318 10.98 -1.92 -1.88
CA VAL A 318 11.14 -3.10 -2.74
C VAL A 318 9.85 -3.94 -2.69
N ARG A 319 9.37 -4.38 -3.85
CA ARG A 319 8.20 -5.27 -3.95
C ARG A 319 8.49 -6.64 -3.36
N GLY A 320 7.41 -7.37 -3.08
CA GLY A 320 7.51 -8.82 -2.88
C GLY A 320 7.88 -9.54 -4.19
N PRO A 321 7.90 -10.88 -4.18
CA PRO A 321 8.31 -11.66 -5.34
C PRO A 321 7.51 -11.31 -6.62
N ILE A 322 8.20 -11.15 -7.76
CA ILE A 322 7.58 -10.88 -9.06
C ILE A 322 7.73 -12.09 -9.96
N LEU A 323 6.61 -12.55 -10.51
CA LEU A 323 6.57 -13.59 -11.53
C LEU A 323 6.82 -12.98 -12.91
N VAL A 324 7.87 -13.39 -13.59
CA VAL A 324 8.21 -12.95 -14.94
C VAL A 324 7.70 -13.99 -15.94
N GLY A 325 6.67 -13.64 -16.70
CA GLY A 325 6.20 -14.43 -17.84
C GLY A 325 6.93 -14.00 -19.11
N ALA A 326 8.03 -14.69 -19.42
CA ALA A 326 8.98 -14.35 -20.47
C ALA A 326 8.61 -14.87 -21.87
N HIS A 327 7.46 -15.55 -22.01
CA HIS A 327 7.00 -16.19 -23.25
C HIS A 327 7.02 -15.28 -24.50
N ASN A 328 6.79 -13.98 -24.31
CA ASN A 328 6.79 -12.96 -25.37
C ASN A 328 7.95 -11.95 -25.25
N MET A 329 8.95 -12.24 -24.42
CA MET A 329 10.16 -11.44 -24.27
C MET A 329 11.24 -12.00 -25.19
N ASN A 330 12.08 -11.16 -25.78
CA ASN A 330 13.33 -11.65 -26.37
C ASN A 330 14.41 -11.84 -25.27
N PRO A 331 15.57 -12.45 -25.56
CA PRO A 331 16.63 -12.62 -24.57
C PRO A 331 17.12 -11.30 -23.94
N GLU A 332 17.17 -10.21 -24.72
CA GLU A 332 17.59 -8.89 -24.24
C GLU A 332 16.57 -8.30 -23.25
N ASP A 333 15.28 -8.44 -23.52
CA ASP A 333 14.17 -8.07 -22.62
C ASP A 333 14.30 -8.81 -21.28
N VAL A 334 14.58 -10.12 -21.33
CA VAL A 334 14.82 -10.94 -20.13
C VAL A 334 16.03 -10.44 -19.35
N ALA A 335 17.14 -10.17 -20.03
CA ALA A 335 18.35 -9.63 -19.41
C ALA A 335 18.09 -8.29 -18.70
N LEU A 336 17.32 -7.37 -19.32
CA LEU A 336 16.96 -6.09 -18.72
C LEU A 336 16.05 -6.24 -17.49
N VAL A 337 15.08 -7.16 -17.52
CA VAL A 337 14.21 -7.45 -16.36
C VAL A 337 15.04 -8.04 -15.22
N LEU A 338 15.95 -8.97 -15.51
CA LEU A 338 16.85 -9.56 -14.51
C LEU A 338 17.83 -8.52 -13.93
N LEU A 339 18.37 -7.61 -14.74
CA LEU A 339 19.21 -6.49 -14.26
C LEU A 339 18.42 -5.54 -13.35
N ALA A 340 17.16 -5.24 -13.67
CA ALA A 340 16.30 -4.42 -12.82
C ALA A 340 15.99 -5.10 -11.48
N GLY A 341 15.68 -6.40 -11.50
CA GLY A 341 15.52 -7.21 -10.28
C GLY A 341 16.77 -7.25 -9.42
N TRP A 342 17.94 -7.47 -10.03
CA TRP A 342 19.23 -7.45 -9.35
C TRP A 342 19.55 -6.08 -8.72
N THR A 343 19.32 -5.00 -9.46
CA THR A 343 19.57 -3.62 -8.99
C THR A 343 18.70 -3.26 -7.78
N THR A 344 17.44 -3.68 -7.80
CA THR A 344 16.46 -3.32 -6.76
C THR A 344 16.42 -4.32 -5.60
N GLY A 345 16.96 -5.52 -5.79
CA GLY A 345 16.88 -6.63 -4.83
C GLY A 345 15.52 -7.33 -4.79
N VAL A 346 14.65 -7.12 -5.78
CA VAL A 346 13.39 -7.86 -5.90
C VAL A 346 13.66 -9.33 -6.23
N GLU A 347 13.01 -10.25 -5.51
CA GLU A 347 12.99 -11.66 -5.91
C GLU A 347 12.20 -11.82 -7.21
N LEU A 348 12.88 -12.25 -8.27
CA LEU A 348 12.24 -12.63 -9.52
C LEU A 348 12.08 -14.15 -9.56
N ILE A 349 10.99 -14.60 -10.18
CA ILE A 349 10.80 -16.00 -10.58
C ILE A 349 10.42 -15.98 -12.05
N LEU A 350 11.23 -16.62 -12.90
CA LEU A 350 11.03 -16.60 -14.34
C LEU A 350 10.32 -17.86 -14.84
N SER A 351 9.43 -17.65 -15.80
CA SER A 351 8.65 -18.65 -16.50
C SER A 351 8.75 -18.38 -18.00
N ASP A 352 9.19 -19.37 -18.78
CA ASP A 352 9.37 -19.24 -20.23
C ASP A 352 9.02 -20.54 -20.95
N HIS A 353 8.98 -20.50 -22.28
CA HIS A 353 8.84 -21.66 -23.13
C HIS A 353 10.04 -22.63 -22.97
N PRO A 354 9.82 -23.95 -23.04
CA PRO A 354 10.91 -24.91 -23.14
C PRO A 354 11.82 -24.63 -24.34
N GLY A 355 13.13 -24.87 -24.18
CA GLY A 355 14.12 -24.75 -25.27
C GLY A 355 14.64 -23.34 -25.52
N ARG A 356 14.41 -22.41 -24.59
CA ARG A 356 14.90 -21.02 -24.64
C ARG A 356 16.29 -20.88 -24.00
N GLU A 357 17.30 -21.47 -24.65
CA GLU A 357 18.66 -21.64 -24.10
C GLU A 357 19.30 -20.34 -23.58
N GLU A 358 19.26 -19.26 -24.36
CA GLU A 358 19.83 -17.97 -23.94
C GLU A 358 19.13 -17.40 -22.70
N CYS A 359 17.80 -17.53 -22.62
CA CYS A 359 17.03 -17.06 -21.45
C CYS A 359 17.30 -17.91 -20.22
N ALA A 360 17.46 -19.23 -20.38
CA ALA A 360 17.87 -20.12 -19.30
C ALA A 360 19.27 -19.74 -18.78
N ALA A 361 20.23 -19.50 -19.67
CA ALA A 361 21.59 -19.08 -19.31
C ALA A 361 21.63 -17.72 -18.58
N LEU A 362 20.86 -16.74 -19.04
CA LEU A 362 20.71 -15.44 -18.36
C LEU A 362 20.12 -15.61 -16.95
N THR A 363 19.10 -16.44 -16.83
CA THR A 363 18.41 -16.70 -15.56
C THR A 363 19.32 -17.41 -14.57
N GLU A 364 20.10 -18.39 -15.03
CA GLU A 364 21.14 -19.07 -14.24
C GLU A 364 22.23 -18.10 -13.79
N ALA A 365 22.74 -17.25 -14.69
CA ALA A 365 23.76 -16.25 -14.37
C ALA A 365 23.29 -15.24 -13.31
N ALA A 366 21.99 -14.96 -13.26
CA ALA A 366 21.33 -14.12 -12.26
C ALA A 366 21.00 -14.84 -10.94
N GLY A 367 21.10 -16.17 -10.89
CA GLY A 367 20.68 -16.97 -9.74
C GLY A 367 19.17 -16.95 -9.48
N VAL A 368 18.36 -16.78 -10.54
CA VAL A 368 16.91 -16.67 -10.46
C VAL A 368 16.25 -18.04 -10.69
N LYS A 369 15.13 -18.30 -9.99
CA LYS A 369 14.37 -19.54 -10.20
C LYS A 369 13.75 -19.53 -11.61
N TYR A 370 13.99 -20.59 -12.38
CA TYR A 370 13.51 -20.77 -13.75
C TYR A 370 12.50 -21.92 -13.82
N SER A 371 11.43 -21.74 -14.58
CA SER A 371 10.45 -22.79 -14.88
C SER A 371 10.15 -22.81 -16.37
N GLU A 372 10.29 -23.97 -16.99
CA GLU A 372 9.83 -24.19 -18.36
C GLU A 372 8.38 -24.63 -18.34
N GLU A 373 7.50 -23.76 -18.82
CA GLU A 373 6.06 -24.03 -18.79
C GLU A 373 5.37 -23.34 -19.97
N THR A 374 4.32 -23.97 -20.49
CA THR A 374 3.44 -23.36 -21.50
C THR A 374 2.64 -22.22 -20.88
N PRO A 375 2.11 -21.27 -21.69
CA PRO A 375 1.23 -20.21 -21.19
C PRO A 375 0.02 -20.73 -20.40
N MET A 376 -0.49 -21.92 -20.74
CA MET A 376 -1.60 -22.56 -20.03
C MET A 376 -1.19 -23.10 -18.65
N GLU A 377 0.01 -23.68 -18.54
CA GLU A 377 0.57 -24.12 -17.26
C GLU A 377 0.89 -22.93 -16.35
N LEU A 378 1.42 -21.83 -16.91
CA LEU A 378 1.58 -20.57 -16.19
C LEU A 378 0.24 -20.08 -15.63
N CYS A 379 -0.85 -20.12 -16.42
CA CYS A 379 -2.18 -19.74 -15.93
C CYS A 379 -2.61 -20.60 -14.73
N LYS A 380 -2.46 -21.93 -14.80
CA LYS A 380 -2.78 -22.84 -13.67
C LYS A 380 -1.95 -22.55 -12.43
N ARG A 381 -0.68 -22.18 -12.61
CA ARG A 381 0.21 -21.79 -11.51
C ARG A 381 -0.22 -20.47 -10.88
N VAL A 382 -0.60 -19.47 -11.67
CA VAL A 382 -1.14 -18.21 -11.14
C VAL A 382 -2.43 -18.45 -10.35
N GLU A 383 -3.31 -19.33 -10.83
CA GLU A 383 -4.56 -19.68 -10.14
C GLU A 383 -4.32 -20.35 -8.77
N SER A 384 -3.34 -21.27 -8.70
CA SER A 384 -3.07 -22.05 -7.50
C SER A 384 -2.09 -21.39 -6.52
N GLN A 385 -1.18 -20.55 -7.02
CA GLN A 385 -0.05 -20.00 -6.26
C GLN A 385 0.05 -18.47 -6.36
N GLY A 386 -0.97 -17.79 -6.89
CA GLY A 386 -0.96 -16.35 -7.12
C GLY A 386 -0.66 -15.52 -5.87
N SER A 387 -1.09 -15.98 -4.69
CA SER A 387 -0.81 -15.30 -3.41
C SER A 387 0.67 -15.23 -3.03
N ASN A 388 1.53 -16.01 -3.69
CA ASN A 388 2.98 -15.99 -3.45
C ASN A 388 3.70 -14.85 -4.19
N PHE A 389 3.01 -14.16 -5.10
CA PHE A 389 3.57 -13.08 -5.91
C PHE A 389 2.94 -11.74 -5.57
N ASP A 390 3.69 -10.65 -5.73
CA ASP A 390 3.14 -9.30 -5.68
C ASP A 390 2.55 -8.86 -7.02
N ARG A 391 3.28 -9.19 -8.10
CA ARG A 391 3.02 -8.73 -9.46
C ARG A 391 3.48 -9.78 -10.47
N ILE A 392 2.96 -9.65 -11.68
CA ILE A 392 3.46 -10.37 -12.86
C ILE A 392 4.09 -9.35 -13.81
N ARG A 393 5.30 -9.60 -14.31
CA ARG A 393 5.92 -8.85 -15.42
C ARG A 393 5.81 -9.70 -16.69
N ALA A 394 5.07 -9.23 -17.68
CA ALA A 394 4.86 -9.98 -18.92
C ALA A 394 4.60 -9.03 -20.08
N LEU A 395 5.25 -9.25 -21.23
CA LEU A 395 4.95 -8.49 -22.45
C LEU A 395 3.76 -9.10 -23.18
N GLN A 396 2.83 -8.24 -23.59
CA GLN A 396 1.65 -8.64 -24.38
C GLN A 396 0.96 -9.92 -23.86
N PRO A 397 0.66 -10.03 -22.55
CA PRO A 397 0.16 -11.26 -21.98
C PRO A 397 -1.19 -11.66 -22.60
N PRO A 398 -1.43 -12.96 -22.81
CA PRO A 398 -2.67 -13.47 -23.39
C PRO A 398 -3.86 -13.14 -22.48
N LYS A 399 -5.07 -13.18 -23.05
CA LYS A 399 -6.30 -12.79 -22.36
C LYS A 399 -6.53 -13.65 -21.11
N GLU A 400 -6.27 -14.94 -21.23
CA GLU A 400 -6.44 -15.97 -20.19
C GLU A 400 -5.58 -15.65 -18.97
N LEU A 401 -4.31 -15.28 -19.18
CA LEU A 401 -3.40 -14.90 -18.10
C LEU A 401 -3.92 -13.64 -17.38
N ARG A 402 -4.45 -12.65 -18.11
CA ARG A 402 -5.06 -11.45 -17.50
C ARG A 402 -6.27 -11.81 -16.65
N GLU A 403 -7.14 -12.65 -17.16
CA GLU A 403 -8.34 -13.08 -16.44
C GLU A 403 -7.96 -13.79 -15.16
N VAL A 404 -7.11 -14.82 -15.20
CA VAL A 404 -6.69 -15.58 -14.01
C VAL A 404 -5.96 -14.68 -13.00
N SER A 405 -5.09 -13.78 -13.47
CA SER A 405 -4.38 -12.84 -12.61
C SER A 405 -5.35 -11.91 -11.86
N HIS A 406 -6.33 -11.32 -12.56
CA HIS A 406 -7.31 -10.44 -11.91
C HIS A 406 -8.25 -11.18 -10.96
N HIS A 407 -8.61 -12.43 -11.25
CA HIS A 407 -9.38 -13.27 -10.32
C HIS A 407 -8.59 -13.55 -9.05
N SER A 408 -7.28 -13.73 -9.18
CA SER A 408 -6.33 -13.96 -8.07
C SER A 408 -5.91 -12.67 -7.35
N GLY A 409 -6.38 -11.50 -7.78
CA GLY A 409 -5.99 -10.19 -7.23
C GLY A 409 -4.57 -9.75 -7.58
N LEU A 410 -3.96 -10.37 -8.60
CA LEU A 410 -2.65 -10.01 -9.12
C LEU A 410 -2.73 -9.03 -10.27
N GLU A 411 -1.81 -8.08 -10.26
CA GLU A 411 -1.65 -7.08 -11.32
C GLU A 411 -0.53 -7.50 -12.28
N ILE A 412 -0.79 -7.31 -13.57
CA ILE A 412 0.22 -7.54 -14.62
C ILE A 412 0.81 -6.21 -15.07
N ILE A 413 2.13 -6.17 -15.13
CA ILE A 413 2.95 -5.09 -15.66
C ILE A 413 3.32 -5.43 -17.10
N ASP A 414 2.53 -4.90 -18.04
CA ASP A 414 2.65 -5.16 -19.48
C ASP A 414 3.22 -3.98 -20.28
N TRP A 415 3.88 -3.05 -19.59
CA TRP A 415 4.60 -1.94 -20.20
C TRP A 415 5.80 -2.43 -21.00
N PRO A 416 6.26 -1.70 -22.02
CA PRO A 416 7.54 -1.98 -22.66
C PRO A 416 8.67 -2.09 -21.64
N ILE A 417 9.69 -2.89 -21.96
CA ILE A 417 10.91 -2.99 -21.16
C ILE A 417 11.88 -1.93 -21.67
N LEU A 418 12.37 -1.09 -20.77
CA LEU A 418 13.15 0.11 -21.12
C LEU A 418 14.54 0.03 -20.50
N ALA A 419 15.57 0.43 -21.24
CA ALA A 419 16.92 0.60 -20.68
C ALA A 419 16.99 1.80 -19.71
N ASN A 420 16.02 2.72 -19.77
CA ASN A 420 15.98 3.87 -18.87
C ASN A 420 15.51 3.47 -17.45
N GLY A 421 16.44 3.58 -16.48
CA GLY A 421 16.19 3.21 -15.09
C GLY A 421 15.12 4.04 -14.39
N ARG A 422 14.89 5.30 -14.80
CA ARG A 422 13.88 6.17 -14.18
C ARG A 422 12.46 5.61 -14.33
N LEU A 423 12.22 4.87 -15.41
CA LEU A 423 10.91 4.33 -15.75
C LEU A 423 10.83 2.84 -15.43
N GLU A 424 11.83 2.04 -15.84
CA GLU A 424 11.76 0.59 -15.65
C GLU A 424 11.76 0.21 -14.16
N LEU A 425 12.60 0.85 -13.33
CA LEU A 425 12.72 0.48 -11.92
C LEU A 425 11.44 0.73 -11.11
N LEU A 426 10.54 1.63 -11.54
CA LEU A 426 9.24 1.86 -10.89
C LEU A 426 8.37 0.60 -10.84
N HIS A 427 8.55 -0.32 -11.79
CA HIS A 427 7.80 -1.57 -11.85
C HIS A 427 8.15 -2.56 -10.72
N TYR A 428 9.31 -2.37 -10.10
CA TYR A 428 9.87 -3.24 -9.05
C TYR A 428 9.72 -2.62 -7.65
N LEU A 429 9.14 -1.42 -7.57
CA LEU A 429 9.05 -0.63 -6.35
C LEU A 429 7.61 -0.23 -6.05
N ARG A 430 7.34 -0.02 -4.76
CA ARG A 430 6.09 0.55 -4.24
C ARG A 430 6.43 1.87 -3.58
N GLU A 431 5.69 2.92 -3.92
CA GLU A 431 5.83 4.20 -3.26
C GLU A 431 5.27 4.14 -1.83
N GLN A 432 5.91 4.84 -0.90
CA GLN A 432 5.46 4.98 0.47
C GLN A 432 5.65 6.40 0.95
N THR A 433 4.67 6.89 1.71
CA THR A 433 4.80 8.11 2.48
C THR A 433 4.88 7.76 3.96
N VAL A 434 5.80 8.39 4.68
CA VAL A 434 5.91 8.35 6.14
C VAL A 434 5.84 9.77 6.66
N SER A 435 4.82 10.09 7.45
CA SER A 435 4.67 11.38 8.08
C SER A 435 4.79 11.27 9.59
N GLU A 436 5.72 12.00 10.19
CA GLU A 436 6.11 11.87 11.60
C GLU A 436 6.11 13.23 12.29
N THR A 437 5.40 13.34 13.41
CA THR A 437 5.48 14.52 14.28
C THR A 437 6.84 14.55 14.98
N LEU A 438 7.62 15.62 14.77
CA LEU A 438 8.97 15.82 15.32
C LEU A 438 9.01 16.74 16.55
N HIS A 439 7.84 17.15 17.05
CA HIS A 439 7.74 18.03 18.22
C HIS A 439 6.95 17.38 19.35
N ARG A 440 7.25 17.78 20.58
CA ARG A 440 6.42 17.50 21.75
C ARG A 440 5.82 18.81 22.23
N TYR A 441 4.52 18.98 21.99
CA TYR A 441 3.78 20.21 22.31
C TYR A 441 4.46 21.50 21.82
N GLY A 442 4.97 21.48 20.58
CA GLY A 442 5.66 22.62 19.95
C GLY A 442 7.18 22.67 20.18
N ASN A 443 7.72 21.94 21.16
CA ASN A 443 9.17 21.80 21.33
C ASN A 443 9.72 20.78 20.35
N ILE A 444 10.61 21.18 19.44
CA ILE A 444 11.26 20.26 18.50
C ILE A 444 12.14 19.28 19.29
N VAL A 445 11.78 17.99 19.24
CA VAL A 445 12.50 16.93 19.98
C VAL A 445 13.49 16.18 19.09
N ARG A 446 13.45 16.40 17.77
CA ARG A 446 14.38 15.82 16.80
C ARG A 446 14.70 16.79 15.68
N ASN A 447 15.99 16.88 15.37
CA ASN A 447 16.44 17.46 14.10
C ASN A 447 16.32 16.39 13.01
N ARG A 448 16.04 16.85 11.78
CA ARG A 448 15.70 16.02 10.62
C ARG A 448 16.76 14.97 10.27
#